data_AF-A0A645BSS4-F1
#
_entry.id   AF-A0A645BSS4-F1
#
_cell.length_a   1.000
_cell.length_b   1.000
_cell.length_c   1.000
_cell.angle_alpha   90.00
_cell.angle_beta   90.00
_cell.angle_gamma   90.00
#
_symmetry.space_group_name_H-M   'P 1'
#
loop_
_entity.id
_entity.type
_entity.pdbx_description
1 polymer ?
#
loop_
_entity_poly.entity_id
_entity_poly.type
_entity_poly.pdbx_seq_one_letter_code
_entity_poly.pdbx_strand_id
1 'polypeptide(L)'
;MRRGAYIHGIDVAQTQQLAMLKMEELSFIAINIKGVRAEIEIRERVPVPESKTPEGVRSLAASFDGLIESIDVFRGTALVKRGDSVQKGDILVSGEIPSETAEPRYVAAEAKVIARTWHTGRIIAKRLATARVYTGRSEAKYTLLLPFCSVKLYIDSSISWPEYDKISREYRAKLFSKELPIALRADMYGEVLVLTRAQTDEELQALCLAKLDETVADLSQGREIQAVRQSIALNEESAQLNFEIEALEDIAIPVPFT
;
A
#
# COMPACT_ATOMS: atom_id res chain seq x y z
N MET A 1 41.51 3.59 24.27
CA MET A 1 42.89 3.65 23.71
C MET A 1 43.40 5.08 23.77
N ARG A 2 44.69 5.29 24.08
CA ARG A 2 45.37 6.56 23.82
C ARG A 2 45.85 6.57 22.36
N ARG A 3 45.75 7.70 21.68
CA ARG A 3 46.20 7.85 20.29
C ARG A 3 47.74 7.64 20.26
N GLY A 4 48.23 6.70 19.44
CA GLY A 4 49.66 6.37 19.31
C GLY A 4 50.17 5.18 20.16
N ALA A 5 49.31 4.26 20.59
CA ALA A 5 49.73 3.09 21.36
C ALA A 5 50.49 2.04 20.51
N TYR A 6 51.47 1.38 21.13
CA TYR A 6 52.29 0.33 20.49
C TYR A 6 51.44 -0.90 20.13
N ILE A 7 51.57 -1.38 18.90
CA ILE A 7 50.66 -2.39 18.33
C ILE A 7 50.73 -3.75 19.05
N HIS A 8 51.90 -4.16 19.53
CA HIS A 8 52.04 -5.40 20.30
C HIS A 8 51.64 -5.26 21.78
N GLY A 9 51.36 -4.04 22.25
CA GLY A 9 50.82 -3.78 23.59
C GLY A 9 49.29 -3.74 23.61
N ILE A 10 48.63 -3.98 22.47
CA ILE A 10 47.17 -3.97 22.38
C ILE A 10 46.65 -5.37 22.67
N ASP A 11 45.97 -5.53 23.80
CA ASP A 11 45.17 -6.71 24.08
C ASP A 11 43.87 -6.64 23.25
N VAL A 12 43.88 -7.34 22.13
CA VAL A 12 42.78 -7.39 21.17
C VAL A 12 41.52 -7.96 21.82
N ALA A 13 41.66 -9.02 22.62
CA ALA A 13 40.54 -9.69 23.27
C ALA A 13 39.86 -8.77 24.30
N GLN A 14 40.66 -8.10 25.14
CA GLN A 14 40.11 -7.13 26.09
C GLN A 14 39.43 -5.95 25.38
N THR A 15 40.00 -5.48 24.27
CA THR A 15 39.43 -4.37 23.50
C THR A 15 38.09 -4.76 22.86
N GLN A 16 38.00 -5.96 22.29
CA GLN A 16 36.74 -6.50 21.74
C GLN A 16 35.67 -6.64 22.83
N GLN A 17 36.03 -7.21 23.99
CA GLN A 17 35.10 -7.39 25.10
C GLN A 17 34.60 -6.04 25.64
N LEU A 18 35.51 -5.06 25.81
CA LEU A 18 35.13 -3.71 26.25
C LEU A 18 34.25 -2.99 25.23
N ALA A 19 34.47 -3.20 23.93
CA ALA A 19 33.64 -2.63 22.88
C ALA A 19 32.22 -3.23 22.89
N MET A 20 32.10 -4.56 23.00
CA MET A 20 30.81 -5.25 23.13
C MET A 20 30.03 -4.81 24.38
N LEU A 21 30.72 -4.53 25.49
CA LEU A 21 30.09 -4.09 26.74
C LEU A 21 29.66 -2.61 26.72
N LYS A 22 30.36 -1.75 25.99
CA LYS A 22 30.07 -0.30 25.94
C LYS A 22 29.08 0.09 24.86
N MET A 23 28.88 -0.76 23.86
CA MET A 23 28.04 -0.46 22.69
C MET A 23 26.97 -1.56 22.57
N GLU A 24 25.83 -1.37 23.24
CA GLU A 24 24.71 -2.34 23.25
C GLU A 24 24.14 -2.62 21.86
N GLU A 25 24.31 -1.67 20.94
CA GLU A 25 23.92 -1.73 19.52
C GLU A 25 24.79 -2.69 18.70
N LEU A 26 25.88 -3.25 19.24
CA LEU A 26 26.71 -4.22 18.53
C LEU A 26 26.24 -5.65 18.76
N SER A 27 26.07 -6.42 17.68
CA SER A 27 25.89 -7.87 17.74
C SER A 27 27.22 -8.62 17.63
N PHE A 28 28.23 -8.02 17.00
CA PHE A 28 29.54 -8.63 16.80
C PHE A 28 30.62 -7.59 16.54
N ILE A 29 31.82 -7.83 17.06
CA ILE A 29 33.03 -7.07 16.72
C ILE A 29 34.25 -7.99 16.57
N ALA A 30 34.92 -7.93 15.42
CA ALA A 30 36.21 -8.57 15.18
C ALA A 30 37.29 -7.50 14.98
N ILE A 31 38.44 -7.64 15.64
CA ILE A 31 39.61 -6.79 15.43
C ILE A 31 40.77 -7.68 15.00
N ASN A 32 41.22 -7.51 13.75
CA ASN A 32 42.32 -8.27 13.17
C ASN A 32 43.52 -7.36 12.91
N ILE A 33 44.66 -7.64 13.53
CA ILE A 33 45.89 -6.85 13.33
C ILE A 33 46.75 -7.56 12.28
N LYS A 34 47.02 -6.88 11.16
CA LYS A 34 47.94 -7.31 10.09
C LYS A 34 49.09 -6.31 9.98
N GLY A 35 50.22 -6.64 10.59
CA GLY A 35 51.41 -5.77 10.63
C GLY A 35 51.10 -4.45 11.35
N VAL A 36 51.10 -3.33 10.62
CA VAL A 36 50.77 -2.00 11.13
C VAL A 36 49.30 -1.60 10.93
N ARG A 37 48.48 -2.46 10.32
CA ARG A 37 47.08 -2.20 10.00
C ARG A 37 46.16 -2.99 10.93
N ALA A 38 45.11 -2.34 11.44
CA ALA A 38 44.01 -3.01 12.12
C ALA A 38 42.77 -3.00 11.20
N GLU A 39 42.19 -4.17 10.96
CA GLU A 39 40.92 -4.37 10.28
C GLU A 39 39.85 -4.64 11.34
N ILE A 40 38.78 -3.84 11.34
CA ILE A 40 37.70 -3.95 12.31
C ILE A 40 36.43 -4.32 11.55
N GLU A 41 35.86 -5.49 11.84
CA GLU A 41 34.54 -5.89 11.35
C GLU A 41 33.52 -5.65 12.45
N ILE A 42 32.45 -4.94 12.13
CA ILE A 42 31.39 -4.57 13.07
C ILE A 42 30.08 -5.04 12.47
N ARG A 43 29.26 -5.74 13.27
CA ARG A 43 27.86 -5.98 12.93
C ARG A 43 26.99 -5.37 14.00
N GLU A 44 26.01 -4.60 13.53
CA GLU A 44 25.00 -4.01 14.38
C GLU A 44 23.99 -5.07 14.82
N ARG A 45 23.38 -4.85 15.97
CA ARG A 45 22.28 -5.64 16.49
C ARG A 45 21.03 -5.22 15.74
N VAL A 46 20.40 -6.17 15.06
CA VAL A 46 19.05 -5.96 14.52
C VAL A 46 18.12 -5.81 15.72
N PRO A 47 17.45 -4.65 15.91
CA PRO A 47 16.52 -4.48 17.01
C PRO A 47 15.42 -5.52 16.89
N VAL A 48 15.20 -6.29 17.96
CA VAL A 48 14.01 -7.13 18.06
C VAL A 48 12.82 -6.18 18.02
N PRO A 49 11.83 -6.39 17.14
CA PRO A 49 10.64 -5.53 17.12
C PRO A 49 10.05 -5.50 18.53
N GLU A 50 9.83 -4.29 19.06
CA GLU A 50 9.20 -4.12 20.37
C GLU A 50 7.90 -4.94 20.35
N SER A 51 7.82 -5.97 21.20
CA SER A 51 6.58 -6.70 21.40
C SER A 51 5.64 -5.74 22.10
N LYS A 52 4.83 -5.00 21.33
CA LYS A 52 3.67 -4.31 21.86
C LYS A 52 2.85 -5.38 22.55
N THR A 53 2.88 -5.40 23.88
CA THR A 53 1.98 -6.25 24.66
C THR A 53 0.60 -5.76 24.26
N PRO A 54 -0.25 -6.58 23.62
CA PRO A 54 -1.52 -6.07 23.12
C PRO A 54 -2.33 -5.60 24.33
N GLU A 55 -2.65 -4.31 24.37
CA GLU A 55 -3.52 -3.75 25.39
C GLU A 55 -4.94 -4.25 25.12
N GLY A 56 -5.46 -5.12 25.99
CA GLY A 56 -6.84 -5.60 25.96
C GLY A 56 -7.04 -7.03 25.46
N VAL A 57 -8.14 -7.63 25.90
CA VAL A 57 -8.63 -8.94 25.45
C VAL A 57 -9.14 -8.80 24.02
N ARG A 58 -8.72 -9.70 23.13
CA ARG A 58 -9.14 -9.70 21.72
C ARG A 58 -9.27 -11.13 21.20
N SER A 59 -10.16 -11.29 20.24
CA SER A 59 -10.31 -12.53 19.45
C SER A 59 -9.82 -12.29 18.02
N LEU A 60 -9.64 -13.36 17.25
CA LEU A 60 -9.31 -13.29 15.83
C LEU A 60 -10.50 -13.74 15.00
N ALA A 61 -10.92 -12.91 14.05
CA ALA A 61 -11.99 -13.22 13.11
C ALA A 61 -11.45 -13.39 11.69
N ALA A 62 -12.21 -14.05 10.82
CA ALA A 62 -11.89 -14.21 9.41
C ALA A 62 -12.11 -12.90 8.64
N SER A 63 -11.10 -12.43 7.92
CA SER A 63 -11.22 -11.26 7.02
C SER A 63 -11.92 -11.57 5.70
N PHE A 64 -11.88 -12.83 5.27
CA PHE A 64 -12.45 -13.34 4.01
C PHE A 64 -13.07 -14.71 4.22
N ASP A 65 -13.97 -15.07 3.30
CA ASP A 65 -14.48 -16.43 3.18
C ASP A 65 -13.34 -17.35 2.68
N GLY A 66 -13.25 -18.57 3.18
CA GLY A 66 -12.19 -19.47 2.75
C GLY A 66 -12.21 -20.85 3.39
N LEU A 67 -11.34 -21.72 2.89
CA LEU A 67 -11.07 -23.05 3.44
C LEU A 67 -9.75 -23.04 4.19
N ILE A 68 -9.77 -23.43 5.47
CA ILE A 68 -8.57 -23.39 6.31
C ILE A 68 -7.58 -24.48 5.91
N GLU A 69 -6.35 -24.08 5.61
CA GLU A 69 -5.25 -24.97 5.25
C GLU A 69 -4.26 -25.19 6.40
N SER A 70 -3.97 -24.15 7.18
CA SER A 70 -3.15 -24.27 8.38
C SER A 70 -3.53 -23.25 9.44
N ILE A 71 -3.33 -23.63 10.71
CA ILE A 71 -3.60 -22.79 11.88
C ILE A 71 -2.43 -22.96 12.84
N ASP A 72 -1.71 -21.88 13.08
CA ASP A 72 -0.65 -21.81 14.09
C ASP A 72 -1.09 -20.83 15.19
N VAL A 73 -1.56 -21.36 16.32
CA VAL A 73 -2.01 -20.53 17.45
C VAL A 73 -0.86 -20.29 18.43
N PHE A 74 -0.53 -19.02 18.67
CA PHE A 74 0.45 -18.61 19.66
C PHE A 74 -0.21 -18.32 21.02
N ARG A 75 -1.40 -17.68 21.01
CA ARG A 75 -2.19 -17.31 22.19
C ARG A 75 -3.69 -17.37 21.90
N GLY A 76 -4.47 -17.89 22.83
CA GLY A 76 -5.93 -18.05 22.71
C GLY A 76 -6.34 -19.50 22.42
N THR A 77 -7.62 -19.70 22.15
CA THR A 77 -8.22 -21.02 21.89
C THR A 77 -8.70 -21.09 20.44
N ALA A 78 -8.16 -22.03 19.65
CA ALA A 78 -8.64 -22.28 18.29
C ALA A 78 -10.08 -22.81 18.32
N LEU A 79 -10.98 -22.16 17.57
CA LEU A 79 -12.36 -22.63 17.38
C LEU A 79 -12.54 -23.40 16.07
N VAL A 80 -11.57 -23.29 15.17
CA VAL A 80 -11.57 -23.88 13.84
C VAL A 80 -10.40 -24.85 13.66
N LYS A 81 -10.49 -25.72 12.66
CA LYS A 81 -9.48 -26.74 12.32
C LYS A 81 -9.17 -26.72 10.82
N ARG A 82 -8.05 -27.34 10.45
CA ARG A 82 -7.70 -27.57 9.05
C ARG A 82 -8.83 -28.34 8.35
N GLY A 83 -9.26 -27.83 7.19
CA GLY A 83 -10.36 -28.38 6.41
C GLY A 83 -11.73 -27.77 6.71
N ASP A 84 -11.83 -26.88 7.71
CA ASP A 84 -13.07 -26.15 7.97
C ASP A 84 -13.24 -24.99 6.98
N SER A 85 -14.48 -24.79 6.53
CA SER A 85 -14.88 -23.61 5.75
C SER A 85 -15.35 -22.51 6.70
N VAL A 86 -14.88 -21.29 6.47
CA VAL A 86 -15.23 -20.11 7.28
C VAL A 86 -15.79 -19.00 6.40
N GLN A 87 -16.69 -18.22 6.97
CA GLN A 87 -17.20 -16.98 6.39
C GLN A 87 -16.50 -15.78 7.03
N LYS A 88 -16.45 -14.69 6.28
CA LYS A 88 -15.96 -13.40 6.75
C LYS A 88 -16.72 -12.99 8.01
N GLY A 89 -15.97 -12.74 9.08
CA GLY A 89 -16.47 -12.38 10.39
C GLY A 89 -16.53 -13.54 11.39
N ASP A 90 -16.37 -14.79 10.95
CA ASP A 90 -16.35 -15.94 11.85
C ASP A 90 -15.16 -15.88 12.80
N ILE A 91 -15.37 -16.21 14.08
CA ILE A 91 -14.30 -16.25 15.09
C ILE A 91 -13.45 -17.49 14.87
N LEU A 92 -12.19 -17.27 14.50
CA LEU A 92 -11.18 -18.31 14.28
C LEU A 92 -10.51 -18.72 15.59
N VAL A 93 -10.15 -17.73 16.41
CA VAL A 93 -9.45 -17.93 17.68
C VAL A 93 -10.09 -17.05 18.74
N SER A 94 -10.57 -17.65 19.82
CA SER A 94 -11.10 -16.94 20.97
C SER A 94 -9.98 -16.43 21.88
N GLY A 95 -10.11 -15.20 22.38
CA GLY A 95 -9.30 -14.68 23.47
C GLY A 95 -9.61 -15.32 24.83
N GLU A 96 -10.68 -16.10 24.94
CA GLU A 96 -11.03 -16.86 26.14
C GLU A 96 -10.37 -18.24 26.11
N ILE A 97 -9.58 -18.54 27.15
CA ILE A 97 -9.00 -19.85 27.38
C ILE A 97 -9.80 -20.52 28.49
N PRO A 98 -10.68 -21.48 28.16
CA PRO A 98 -11.45 -22.21 29.16
C PRO A 98 -10.50 -23.06 30.02
N SER A 99 -10.76 -23.12 31.32
CA SER A 99 -10.08 -24.00 32.27
C SER A 99 -11.12 -24.88 32.94
N GLU A 100 -10.84 -26.18 33.05
CA GLU A 100 -11.78 -27.11 33.70
C GLU A 100 -11.81 -26.96 35.23
N THR A 101 -10.76 -26.36 35.81
CA THR A 101 -10.53 -26.31 37.26
C THR A 101 -10.50 -24.90 37.83
N ALA A 102 -10.47 -23.87 36.99
CA ALA A 102 -10.34 -22.48 37.39
C ALA A 102 -11.23 -21.57 36.52
N GLU A 103 -11.29 -20.29 36.89
CA GLU A 103 -11.96 -19.27 36.07
C GLU A 103 -11.28 -19.15 34.68
N PRO A 104 -12.06 -18.86 33.62
CA PRO A 104 -11.53 -18.71 32.27
C PRO A 104 -10.52 -17.56 32.20
N ARG A 105 -9.42 -17.80 31.49
CA ARG A 105 -8.37 -16.80 31.32
C ARG A 105 -8.59 -16.02 30.04
N TYR A 106 -8.65 -14.71 30.15
CA TYR A 106 -8.75 -13.82 29.00
C TYR A 106 -7.36 -13.35 28.54
N VAL A 107 -7.09 -13.50 27.25
CA VAL A 107 -5.84 -13.10 26.61
C VAL A 107 -6.10 -12.32 25.33
N ALA A 108 -5.07 -11.62 24.87
CA ALA A 108 -5.05 -11.14 23.50
C ALA A 108 -4.74 -12.31 22.57
N ALA A 109 -5.72 -12.76 21.79
CA ALA A 109 -5.51 -13.83 20.82
C ALA A 109 -4.45 -13.43 19.78
N GLU A 110 -3.58 -14.38 19.47
CA GLU A 110 -2.49 -14.27 18.49
C GLU A 110 -2.35 -15.63 17.79
N ALA A 111 -2.57 -15.65 16.49
CA ALA A 111 -2.45 -16.83 15.66
C ALA A 111 -2.20 -16.41 14.21
N LYS A 112 -1.62 -17.33 13.44
CA LYS A 112 -1.50 -17.25 12.00
C LYS A 112 -2.45 -18.27 11.39
N VAL A 113 -3.44 -17.82 10.62
CA VAL A 113 -4.47 -18.70 10.04
C VAL A 113 -4.43 -18.60 8.53
N ILE A 114 -3.80 -19.56 7.88
CA ILE A 114 -3.71 -19.61 6.42
C ILE A 114 -4.95 -20.31 5.88
N ALA A 115 -5.69 -19.58 5.06
CA ALA A 115 -6.84 -20.10 4.33
C ALA A 115 -6.67 -19.90 2.83
N ARG A 116 -7.27 -20.83 2.09
CA ARG A 116 -7.49 -20.75 0.65
C ARG A 116 -8.71 -19.87 0.39
N THR A 117 -8.50 -18.75 -0.25
CA THR A 117 -9.53 -17.74 -0.58
C THR A 117 -9.70 -17.63 -2.10
N TRP A 118 -10.91 -17.22 -2.52
CA TRP A 118 -11.24 -17.02 -3.93
C TRP A 118 -11.61 -15.56 -4.17
N HIS A 119 -10.84 -14.88 -5.02
CA HIS A 119 -11.09 -13.51 -5.44
C HIS A 119 -11.68 -13.52 -6.84
N THR A 120 -12.94 -13.15 -6.96
CA THR A 120 -13.63 -13.07 -8.25
C THR A 120 -13.78 -11.62 -8.69
N GLY A 121 -13.66 -11.38 -9.99
CA GLY A 121 -13.82 -10.05 -10.54
C GLY A 121 -14.13 -10.05 -12.02
N ARG A 122 -14.49 -8.86 -12.52
CA ARG A 122 -14.84 -8.64 -13.92
C ARG A 122 -14.15 -7.39 -14.44
N ILE A 123 -13.40 -7.55 -15.51
CA ILE A 123 -12.74 -6.47 -16.25
C ILE A 123 -13.52 -6.24 -17.54
N ILE A 124 -13.87 -4.99 -17.81
CA ILE A 124 -14.58 -4.59 -19.03
C ILE A 124 -13.68 -3.63 -19.81
N ALA A 125 -13.36 -4.00 -21.05
CA ALA A 125 -12.70 -3.12 -22.02
C ALA A 125 -13.72 -2.76 -23.12
N LYS A 126 -13.93 -1.45 -23.34
CA LYS A 126 -14.85 -0.97 -24.37
C LYS A 126 -14.14 -0.94 -25.72
N ARG A 127 -14.80 -1.39 -26.78
CA ARG A 127 -14.26 -1.38 -28.14
C ARG A 127 -14.02 0.04 -28.66
N LEU A 128 -14.84 0.99 -28.23
CA LEU A 128 -14.65 2.40 -28.55
C LEU A 128 -13.78 3.05 -27.46
N ALA A 129 -12.53 3.33 -27.81
CA ALA A 129 -11.64 4.13 -26.98
C ALA A 129 -11.77 5.61 -27.38
N THR A 130 -12.01 6.47 -26.39
CA THR A 130 -12.00 7.91 -26.55
C THR A 130 -10.65 8.46 -26.10
N ALA A 131 -9.93 9.12 -27.00
CA ALA A 131 -8.71 9.84 -26.71
C ALA A 131 -8.98 11.34 -26.77
N ARG A 132 -8.62 12.06 -25.70
CA ARG A 132 -8.68 13.53 -25.65
C ARG A 132 -7.35 14.07 -26.16
N VAL A 133 -7.37 14.80 -27.28
CA VAL A 133 -6.17 15.41 -27.87
C VAL A 133 -6.34 16.92 -27.86
N TYR A 134 -5.39 17.63 -27.27
CA TYR A 134 -5.36 19.09 -27.29
C TYR A 134 -4.95 19.57 -28.68
N THR A 135 -5.74 20.46 -29.28
CA THR A 135 -5.44 21.02 -30.63
C THR A 135 -4.30 22.04 -30.62
N GLY A 136 -3.84 22.44 -29.43
CA GLY A 136 -2.90 23.53 -29.23
C GLY A 136 -3.54 24.92 -29.26
N ARG A 137 -4.84 25.03 -29.56
CA ARG A 137 -5.58 26.29 -29.43
C ARG A 137 -5.98 26.49 -27.97
N SER A 138 -5.65 27.66 -27.44
CA SER A 138 -6.00 28.05 -26.09
C SER A 138 -6.42 29.50 -26.01
N GLU A 139 -7.40 29.80 -25.17
CA GLU A 139 -7.88 31.15 -24.89
C GLU A 139 -7.73 31.43 -23.38
N ALA A 140 -7.17 32.59 -23.02
CA ALA A 140 -7.01 32.99 -21.62
C ALA A 140 -7.98 34.13 -21.29
N LYS A 141 -8.85 33.94 -20.30
CA LYS A 141 -9.76 34.97 -19.78
C LYS A 141 -9.32 35.36 -18.38
N TYR A 142 -9.26 36.66 -18.13
CA TYR A 142 -8.79 37.21 -16.86
C TYR A 142 -9.95 37.82 -16.08
N THR A 143 -10.04 37.52 -14.78
CA THR A 143 -11.02 38.10 -13.87
C THR A 143 -10.28 38.68 -12.67
N LEU A 144 -10.49 39.96 -12.40
CA LEU A 144 -9.99 40.60 -11.18
C LEU A 144 -10.99 40.36 -10.05
N LEU A 145 -10.54 39.72 -8.98
CA LEU A 145 -11.30 39.46 -7.76
C LEU A 145 -10.94 40.54 -6.74
N LEU A 146 -11.93 41.36 -6.39
CA LEU A 146 -11.86 42.36 -5.34
C LEU A 146 -12.72 41.87 -4.15
N PRO A 147 -12.59 42.47 -2.95
CA PRO A 147 -13.33 42.01 -1.76
C PRO A 147 -14.85 42.19 -1.89
N PHE A 148 -15.28 43.18 -2.68
CA PHE A 148 -16.67 43.61 -2.79
C PHE A 148 -17.29 43.36 -4.18
N CYS A 149 -16.49 42.97 -5.17
CA CYS A 149 -16.95 42.70 -6.52
C CYS A 149 -15.93 41.85 -7.31
N SER A 150 -16.37 41.27 -8.44
CA SER A 150 -15.46 40.65 -9.40
C SER A 150 -15.62 41.35 -10.75
N VAL A 151 -14.49 41.73 -11.36
CA VAL A 151 -14.46 42.44 -12.65
C VAL A 151 -13.90 41.48 -13.68
N LYS A 152 -14.76 41.03 -14.60
CA LYS A 152 -14.36 40.23 -15.76
C LYS A 152 -13.64 41.15 -16.75
N LEU A 153 -12.37 40.88 -17.05
CA LEU A 153 -11.55 41.64 -18.00
C LEU A 153 -11.71 41.08 -19.43
N TYR A 154 -12.91 40.60 -19.76
CA TYR A 154 -13.26 40.04 -21.06
C TYR A 154 -14.70 40.43 -21.40
N ILE A 155 -14.92 40.74 -22.68
CA ILE A 155 -16.21 41.23 -23.19
C ILE A 155 -17.12 40.06 -23.56
N ASP A 156 -16.56 39.00 -24.13
CA ASP A 156 -17.30 37.81 -24.55
C ASP A 156 -17.11 36.65 -23.56
N SER A 157 -18.21 36.16 -22.99
CA SER A 157 -18.21 34.99 -22.11
C SER A 157 -18.31 33.68 -22.87
N SER A 158 -18.71 33.69 -24.14
CA SER A 158 -18.90 32.49 -24.94
C SER A 158 -17.55 31.86 -25.30
N ILE A 159 -17.54 30.53 -25.38
CA ILE A 159 -16.43 29.72 -25.85
C ILE A 159 -17.01 28.92 -27.00
N SER A 160 -16.45 29.09 -28.20
CA SER A 160 -17.00 28.54 -29.43
C SER A 160 -16.64 27.05 -29.65
N TRP A 161 -15.97 26.41 -28.68
CA TRP A 161 -15.49 25.04 -28.82
C TRP A 161 -16.45 24.02 -28.20
N PRO A 162 -16.74 22.92 -28.90
CA PRO A 162 -17.68 21.90 -28.42
C PRO A 162 -17.18 21.17 -27.18
N GLU A 163 -15.87 20.93 -27.07
CA GLU A 163 -15.23 20.31 -25.90
C GLU A 163 -13.95 21.11 -25.56
N TYR A 164 -13.79 21.47 -24.29
CA TYR A 164 -12.63 22.23 -23.82
C TYR A 164 -12.30 21.89 -22.36
N ASP A 165 -11.03 21.99 -22.00
CA ASP A 165 -10.61 21.93 -20.60
C ASP A 165 -10.35 23.33 -20.07
N LYS A 166 -10.77 23.57 -18.82
CA LYS A 166 -10.55 24.83 -18.11
C LYS A 166 -9.54 24.64 -16.98
N ILE A 167 -8.42 25.34 -17.06
CA ILE A 167 -7.44 25.44 -15.99
C ILE A 167 -7.53 26.84 -15.38
N SER A 168 -8.00 26.92 -14.14
CA SER A 168 -8.11 28.16 -13.39
C SER A 168 -6.89 28.36 -12.49
N ARG A 169 -6.19 29.48 -12.62
CA ARG A 169 -5.11 29.90 -11.74
C ARG A 169 -5.48 31.19 -11.04
N GLU A 170 -5.32 31.24 -9.72
CA GLU A 170 -5.58 32.43 -8.92
C GLU A 170 -4.26 32.99 -8.37
N TYR A 171 -3.95 34.22 -8.75
CA TYR A 171 -2.77 34.95 -8.29
C TYR A 171 -3.20 35.98 -7.26
N ARG A 172 -2.93 35.72 -5.98
CA ARG A 172 -3.20 36.68 -4.90
C ARG A 172 -2.06 37.67 -4.78
N ALA A 173 -2.37 38.95 -4.76
CA ALA A 173 -1.35 39.97 -4.57
C ALA A 173 -0.87 39.95 -3.12
N LYS A 174 0.46 40.02 -2.92
CA LYS A 174 1.10 40.21 -1.62
C LYS A 174 1.86 41.52 -1.65
N LEU A 175 1.67 42.34 -0.62
CA LEU A 175 2.44 43.56 -0.43
C LEU A 175 3.25 43.39 0.86
N PHE A 176 4.57 43.28 0.72
CA PHE A 176 5.48 42.84 1.79
C PHE A 176 5.05 41.49 2.40
N SER A 177 4.78 41.45 3.71
CA SER A 177 4.34 40.30 4.48
C SER A 177 2.81 40.22 4.68
N LYS A 178 2.03 41.12 4.06
CA LYS A 178 0.57 41.14 4.16
C LYS A 178 -0.08 40.71 2.85
N GLU A 179 -1.08 39.83 2.95
CA GLU A 179 -1.89 39.42 1.80
C GLU A 179 -2.90 40.53 1.48
N LEU A 180 -2.88 41.03 0.24
CA LEU A 180 -3.85 42.01 -0.21
C LEU A 180 -5.16 41.28 -0.55
N PRO A 181 -6.32 41.90 -0.31
CA PRO A 181 -7.60 41.29 -0.63
C PRO A 181 -7.95 41.48 -2.12
N ILE A 182 -6.95 41.38 -2.99
CA ILE A 182 -7.04 41.50 -4.45
C ILE A 182 -6.38 40.28 -5.06
N ALA A 183 -7.10 39.59 -5.94
CA ALA A 183 -6.58 38.42 -6.65
C ALA A 183 -6.89 38.51 -8.15
N LEU A 184 -5.99 38.04 -8.99
CA LEU A 184 -6.20 37.90 -10.42
C LEU A 184 -6.45 36.43 -10.72
N ARG A 185 -7.63 36.10 -11.25
CA ARG A 185 -7.95 34.77 -11.77
C ARG A 185 -7.68 34.75 -13.27
N ALA A 186 -6.79 33.86 -13.70
CA ALA A 186 -6.56 33.54 -15.10
C ALA A 186 -7.18 32.18 -15.39
N ASP A 187 -8.22 32.18 -16.22
CA ASP A 187 -8.89 30.98 -16.71
C ASP A 187 -8.38 30.66 -18.11
N MET A 188 -7.58 29.60 -18.23
CA MET A 188 -7.10 29.09 -19.51
C MET A 188 -8.03 28.00 -20.02
N TYR A 189 -8.57 28.20 -21.22
CA TYR A 189 -9.41 27.25 -21.92
C TYR A 189 -8.59 26.64 -23.05
N GLY A 190 -8.42 25.31 -23.05
CA GLY A 190 -7.78 24.58 -24.15
C GLY A 190 -8.83 23.82 -24.94
N GLU A 191 -8.85 23.97 -26.26
CA GLU A 191 -9.71 23.17 -27.13
C GLU A 191 -9.26 21.70 -27.12
N VAL A 192 -10.21 20.81 -26.90
CA VAL A 192 -9.99 19.36 -26.87
C VAL A 192 -10.79 18.73 -27.99
N LEU A 193 -10.14 17.92 -28.83
CA LEU A 193 -10.85 17.03 -29.73
C LEU A 193 -10.92 15.65 -29.09
N VAL A 194 -12.14 15.10 -29.04
CA VAL A 194 -12.38 13.72 -28.64
C VAL A 194 -12.34 12.87 -29.90
N LEU A 195 -11.25 12.12 -30.07
CA LEU A 195 -11.12 11.16 -31.15
C LEU A 195 -11.59 9.80 -30.64
N THR A 196 -12.56 9.21 -31.32
CA THR A 196 -13.02 7.85 -31.03
C THR A 196 -12.36 6.90 -32.01
N ARG A 197 -11.65 5.90 -31.50
CA ARG A 197 -11.08 4.82 -32.31
C ARG A 197 -11.70 3.49 -31.89
N ALA A 198 -12.19 2.73 -32.87
CA ALA A 198 -12.56 1.34 -32.67
C ALA A 198 -11.27 0.51 -32.52
N GLN A 199 -11.13 -0.15 -31.37
CA GLN A 199 -10.04 -1.06 -31.07
C GLN A 199 -10.30 -2.42 -31.72
N THR A 200 -9.22 -3.09 -32.10
CA THR A 200 -9.28 -4.47 -32.61
C THR A 200 -9.51 -5.46 -31.48
N ASP A 201 -9.93 -6.68 -31.81
CA ASP A 201 -10.18 -7.73 -30.82
C ASP A 201 -8.91 -8.14 -30.07
N GLU A 202 -7.76 -8.13 -30.75
CA GLU A 202 -6.44 -8.38 -30.16
C GLU A 202 -6.05 -7.28 -29.15
N GLU A 203 -6.26 -6.01 -29.50
CA GLU A 203 -6.01 -4.87 -28.59
C GLU A 203 -6.91 -4.94 -27.35
N LEU A 204 -8.18 -5.33 -27.51
CA LEU A 204 -9.11 -5.50 -26.39
C LEU A 204 -8.70 -6.64 -25.45
N GLN A 205 -8.27 -7.77 -26.01
CA GLN A 205 -7.76 -8.88 -25.22
C GLN A 205 -6.49 -8.48 -24.46
N ALA A 206 -5.55 -7.81 -25.14
CA ALA A 206 -4.32 -7.33 -24.52
C ALA A 206 -4.60 -6.34 -23.38
N LEU A 207 -5.58 -5.43 -23.54
CA LEU A 207 -5.98 -4.50 -22.48
C LEU A 207 -6.62 -5.21 -21.29
N CYS A 208 -7.46 -6.20 -21.52
CA CYS A 208 -8.04 -7.00 -20.44
C CYS A 208 -6.97 -7.79 -19.69
N LEU A 209 -6.03 -8.39 -20.41
CA LEU A 209 -4.94 -9.18 -19.83
C LEU A 209 -3.97 -8.29 -19.03
N ALA A 210 -3.58 -7.13 -19.57
CA ALA A 210 -2.74 -6.17 -18.85
C ALA A 210 -3.37 -5.71 -17.53
N LYS A 211 -4.68 -5.43 -17.52
CA LYS A 211 -5.40 -5.08 -16.28
C LYS A 211 -5.50 -6.25 -15.31
N LEU A 212 -5.59 -7.48 -15.82
CA LEU A 212 -5.58 -8.67 -14.97
C LEU A 212 -4.19 -8.84 -14.33
N ASP A 213 -3.12 -8.67 -15.09
CA ASP A 213 -1.75 -8.75 -14.60
C ASP A 213 -1.48 -7.71 -13.51
N GLU A 214 -1.96 -6.47 -13.67
CA GLU A 214 -1.92 -5.45 -12.61
C GLU A 214 -2.67 -5.91 -11.35
N THR A 215 -3.87 -6.47 -11.51
CA THR A 215 -4.67 -6.97 -10.38
C THR A 215 -3.97 -8.13 -9.66
N VAL A 216 -3.36 -9.06 -10.40
CA VAL A 216 -2.59 -10.19 -9.87
C VAL A 216 -1.34 -9.69 -9.15
N ALA A 217 -0.64 -8.70 -9.72
CA ALA A 217 0.54 -8.09 -9.10
C ALA A 217 0.20 -7.43 -7.76
N ASP A 218 -0.90 -6.67 -7.69
CA ASP A 218 -1.37 -6.04 -6.46
C ASP A 218 -1.71 -7.09 -5.39
N LEU A 219 -2.38 -8.19 -5.77
CA LEU A 219 -2.73 -9.27 -4.85
C LEU A 219 -1.51 -10.08 -4.38
N SER A 220 -0.45 -10.16 -5.19
CA SER A 220 0.77 -10.93 -4.86
C SER A 220 1.64 -10.30 -3.77
N GLN A 221 1.45 -9.02 -3.42
CA GLN A 221 2.30 -8.30 -2.46
C GLN A 221 2.21 -8.78 -1.00
N GLY A 222 1.36 -9.77 -0.70
CA GLY A 222 1.29 -10.39 0.63
C GLY A 222 0.59 -11.74 0.64
N ARG A 223 0.38 -12.35 -0.52
CA ARG A 223 -0.43 -13.56 -0.69
C ARG A 223 0.26 -14.50 -1.68
N GLU A 224 0.16 -15.79 -1.43
CA GLU A 224 0.69 -16.81 -2.34
C GLU A 224 -0.42 -17.23 -3.30
N ILE A 225 -0.30 -16.85 -4.58
CA ILE A 225 -1.29 -17.16 -5.60
C ILE A 225 -1.08 -18.60 -6.09
N GLN A 226 -2.09 -19.44 -5.95
CA GLN A 226 -2.03 -20.85 -6.39
C GLN A 226 -2.51 -21.03 -7.83
N ALA A 227 -3.62 -20.38 -8.18
CA ALA A 227 -4.23 -20.52 -9.49
C ALA A 227 -4.96 -19.25 -9.92
N VAL A 228 -4.87 -18.94 -11.21
CA VAL A 228 -5.63 -17.88 -11.84
C VAL A 228 -6.44 -18.52 -12.97
N ARG A 229 -7.76 -18.48 -12.84
CA ARG A 229 -8.68 -18.88 -13.89
C ARG A 229 -9.25 -17.63 -14.54
N GLN A 230 -9.26 -17.61 -15.86
CA GLN A 230 -9.81 -16.49 -16.62
C GLN A 230 -10.67 -17.01 -17.75
N SER A 231 -11.75 -16.27 -18.03
CA SER A 231 -12.61 -16.49 -19.18
C SER A 231 -12.88 -15.15 -19.85
N ILE A 232 -12.68 -15.09 -21.17
CA ILE A 232 -12.88 -13.87 -21.95
C ILE A 232 -14.10 -14.08 -22.83
N ALA A 233 -15.10 -13.23 -22.67
CA ALA A 233 -16.24 -13.11 -23.56
C ALA A 233 -16.10 -11.83 -24.39
N LEU A 234 -16.07 -11.96 -25.71
CA LEU A 234 -16.07 -10.83 -26.63
C LEU A 234 -17.47 -10.58 -27.15
N ASN A 235 -17.93 -9.33 -27.00
CA ASN A 235 -19.16 -8.83 -27.59
C ASN A 235 -18.83 -7.76 -28.64
N GLU A 236 -19.82 -7.39 -29.46
CA GLU A 236 -19.63 -6.38 -30.52
C GLU A 236 -19.20 -5.00 -30.00
N GLU A 237 -19.48 -4.68 -28.74
CA GLU A 237 -19.19 -3.37 -28.14
C GLU A 237 -18.09 -3.41 -27.06
N SER A 238 -17.82 -4.57 -26.46
CA SER A 238 -16.88 -4.70 -25.35
C SER A 238 -16.31 -6.12 -25.21
N ALA A 239 -15.09 -6.21 -24.71
CA ALA A 239 -14.53 -7.45 -24.19
C ALA A 239 -14.71 -7.49 -22.67
N GLN A 240 -15.15 -8.63 -22.16
CA GLN A 240 -15.40 -8.87 -20.75
C GLN A 240 -14.56 -10.06 -20.30
N LEU A 241 -13.66 -9.82 -19.36
CA LEU A 241 -12.83 -10.85 -18.76
C LEU A 241 -13.35 -11.10 -17.35
N ASN A 242 -13.87 -12.30 -17.10
CA ASN A 242 -14.17 -12.77 -15.76
C ASN A 242 -12.99 -13.59 -15.26
N PHE A 243 -12.51 -13.27 -14.06
CA PHE A 243 -11.41 -13.97 -13.44
C PHE A 243 -11.78 -14.48 -12.05
N GLU A 244 -11.13 -15.57 -11.67
CA GLU A 244 -11.16 -16.17 -10.35
C GLU A 244 -9.71 -16.46 -9.96
N ILE A 245 -9.26 -15.83 -8.88
CA ILE A 245 -7.90 -15.97 -8.35
C ILE A 245 -8.00 -16.73 -7.03
N GLU A 246 -7.31 -17.86 -6.98
CA GLU A 246 -7.16 -18.68 -5.79
C GLU A 246 -5.85 -18.31 -5.09
N ALA A 247 -5.93 -17.87 -3.84
CA ALA A 247 -4.80 -17.42 -3.05
C ALA A 247 -4.75 -18.13 -1.69
N LEU A 248 -3.54 -18.41 -1.21
CA LEU A 248 -3.27 -18.69 0.19
C LEU A 248 -2.87 -17.40 0.89
N GLU A 249 -3.63 -17.03 1.90
CA GLU A 249 -3.38 -15.81 2.68
C GLU A 249 -3.73 -16.00 4.16
N ASP A 250 -3.13 -15.16 5.01
CA ASP A 250 -3.51 -15.08 6.41
C ASP A 250 -4.82 -14.29 6.54
N ILE A 251 -5.86 -14.95 7.04
CA ILE A 251 -7.20 -14.36 7.18
C ILE A 251 -7.49 -13.90 8.61
N ALA A 252 -6.55 -14.04 9.54
CA ALA A 252 -6.77 -13.69 10.94
C ALA A 252 -6.65 -12.18 11.19
N ILE A 253 -7.77 -11.52 11.50
CA ILE A 253 -7.80 -10.11 11.90
C ILE A 253 -8.24 -9.94 13.36
N PRO A 254 -7.60 -9.05 14.14
CA PRO A 254 -7.97 -8.82 15.53
C PRO A 254 -9.31 -8.10 15.63
N VAL A 255 -10.22 -8.66 16.43
CA VAL A 255 -11.53 -8.08 16.76
C VAL A 255 -11.66 -7.89 18.27
N PRO A 256 -12.39 -6.85 18.73
CA PRO A 256 -12.68 -6.67 20.15
C PRO A 256 -13.39 -7.90 20.72
N PHE A 257 -13.04 -8.28 21.95
CA PHE A 257 -13.77 -9.34 22.67
C PHE A 257 -15.19 -8.84 22.96
N THR A 258 -16.21 -9.61 22.54
CA THR A 258 -17.64 -9.32 22.75
C THR A 258 -18.23 -10.33 23.70
#